data_AF-A0A316VX33-F1
#
_entry.id   AF-A0A316VX33-F1
#
_cell.length_a   1.000
_cell.length_b   1.000
_cell.length_c   1.000
_cell.angle_alpha   90.00
_cell.angle_beta   90.00
_cell.angle_gamma   90.00
#
_symmetry.space_group_name_H-M   'P 1'
#
loop_
_entity.id
_entity.type
_entity.pdbx_description
1 polymer ?
#
loop_
_entity_poly.entity_id
_entity_poly.type
_entity_poly.pdbx_seq_one_letter_code
_entity_poly.pdbx_strand_id
1 'polypeptide(L)'
;MNGVQPPGHPRADLCVVAVRPYRAGDIVLCKGGLKDLTKDEDVALREEAAASRESRSTSKAYNGVLGPGRDFSIIRSARKGCSQLLLGPARFVNHDCNANTEFYRLGQTQIAFKALRAIAVNEEVTTYYGDNYFEWGNAECMCATCEERGKG
;
A
#
# COMPACT_ATOMS: atom_id res chain seq x y z
N MET A 1 30.34 13.46 21.16
CA MET A 1 30.20 13.77 19.72
C MET A 1 28.75 13.50 19.38
N ASN A 2 27.92 14.54 19.37
CA ASN A 2 26.48 14.43 19.18
C ASN A 2 26.20 14.27 17.68
N GLY A 3 25.76 13.08 17.27
CA GLY A 3 25.31 12.80 15.91
C GLY A 3 24.05 13.60 15.62
N VAL A 4 24.17 14.60 14.75
CA VAL A 4 23.03 15.34 14.21
C VAL A 4 22.23 14.36 13.35
N GLN A 5 21.04 13.98 13.80
CA GLN A 5 20.07 13.32 12.92
C GLN A 5 19.66 14.32 11.83
N PRO A 6 19.65 13.93 10.54
CA PRO A 6 19.16 14.81 9.48
C PRO A 6 17.68 15.15 9.73
N PRO A 7 17.21 16.34 9.34
CA PRO A 7 15.83 16.74 9.56
C PRO A 7 14.91 15.79 8.79
N GLY A 8 14.20 14.94 9.53
CA GLY A 8 13.16 14.09 8.99
C GLY A 8 12.14 14.96 8.28
N HIS A 9 11.98 14.76 6.97
CA HIS A 9 10.80 15.22 6.25
C HIS A 9 9.59 14.61 6.97
N PRO A 10 8.65 15.41 7.48
CA PRO A 10 7.42 14.88 8.06
C PRO A 10 6.52 14.38 6.93
N ARG A 11 6.85 13.20 6.40
CA ARG A 11 5.92 12.40 5.61
C ARG A 11 4.91 11.83 6.60
N ALA A 12 3.65 12.20 6.45
CA ALA A 12 2.59 11.53 7.17
C ALA A 12 2.36 10.18 6.46
N ASP A 13 3.01 9.14 6.96
CA ASP A 13 2.76 7.77 6.51
C ASP A 13 1.49 7.26 7.19
N LEU A 14 0.51 6.83 6.39
CA LEU A 14 -0.76 6.27 6.87
C LEU A 14 -0.67 4.75 6.83
N CYS A 15 -1.26 4.12 7.84
CA CYS A 15 -1.42 2.67 7.91
C CYS A 15 -2.82 2.30 8.43
N VAL A 16 -3.19 1.04 8.27
CA VAL A 16 -4.40 0.46 8.85
C VAL A 16 -3.99 -0.48 9.97
N VAL A 17 -4.54 -0.29 11.16
CA VAL A 17 -4.28 -1.15 12.32
C VAL A 17 -5.53 -1.88 12.77
N ALA A 18 -5.36 -3.10 13.30
CA ALA A 18 -6.45 -3.88 13.83
C ALA A 18 -6.91 -3.34 15.19
N VAL A 19 -8.20 -2.99 15.32
CA VAL A 19 -8.80 -2.51 16.59
C VAL A 19 -9.41 -3.64 17.44
N ARG A 20 -9.34 -4.87 16.94
CA ARG A 20 -9.80 -6.10 17.60
C ARG A 20 -8.96 -7.27 17.10
N PRO A 21 -8.88 -8.40 17.83
CA PRO A 21 -8.18 -9.56 17.32
C PRO A 21 -8.91 -10.19 16.12
N TYR A 22 -8.13 -10.81 15.23
CA TYR A 22 -8.60 -11.63 14.12
C TYR A 22 -7.95 -13.02 14.15
N ARG A 23 -8.66 -14.02 13.64
CA ARG A 23 -8.17 -15.37 13.39
C ARG A 23 -7.94 -15.56 11.89
N ALA A 24 -7.13 -16.57 11.54
CA ALA A 24 -6.99 -16.98 10.15
C ALA A 24 -8.38 -17.30 9.55
N GLY A 25 -8.66 -16.75 8.37
CA GLY A 25 -9.94 -16.85 7.68
C GLY A 25 -10.93 -15.72 7.98
N ASP A 26 -10.74 -14.94 9.04
CA ASP A 26 -11.62 -13.81 9.35
C ASP A 26 -11.53 -12.72 8.28
N ILE A 27 -12.64 -12.02 8.07
CA ILE A 27 -12.70 -10.88 7.15
C ILE A 27 -12.48 -9.57 7.93
N VAL A 28 -11.41 -8.85 7.56
CA VAL A 28 -11.13 -7.49 7.99
C VAL A 28 -11.91 -6.55 7.06
N LEU A 29 -12.98 -5.94 7.57
CA LEU A 29 -13.88 -5.04 6.82
C LEU A 29 -13.29 -3.64 6.55
N CYS A 30 -12.00 -3.56 6.24
CA CYS A 30 -11.39 -2.37 5.63
C CYS A 30 -11.77 -2.35 4.15
N LYS A 31 -12.99 -1.85 3.86
CA LYS A 31 -13.55 -1.91 2.52
C LYS A 31 -12.89 -0.90 1.58
N GLY A 32 -12.82 -1.25 0.31
CA GLY A 32 -12.39 -0.35 -0.75
C GLY A 32 -13.02 -0.66 -2.09
N GLY A 33 -12.97 0.32 -2.99
CA GLY A 33 -13.31 0.12 -4.40
C GLY A 33 -12.11 -0.47 -5.15
N LEU A 34 -12.38 -1.37 -6.08
CA LEU A 34 -11.37 -1.99 -6.96
C LEU A 34 -11.81 -1.82 -8.41
N LYS A 35 -11.09 -0.99 -9.15
CA LYS A 35 -11.31 -0.77 -10.59
C LYS A 35 -10.18 -1.45 -11.36
N ASP A 36 -10.53 -2.33 -12.30
CA ASP A 36 -9.56 -2.85 -13.27
C ASP A 36 -9.19 -1.72 -14.24
N LEU A 37 -7.90 -1.55 -14.52
CA LEU A 37 -7.40 -0.53 -15.44
C LEU A 37 -7.17 -1.12 -16.83
N THR A 38 -7.48 -0.34 -17.87
CA THR A 38 -6.99 -0.62 -19.22
C THR A 38 -5.47 -0.37 -19.30
N LYS A 39 -4.83 -0.81 -20.39
CA LYS A 39 -3.39 -0.55 -20.60
C LYS A 39 -3.10 0.95 -20.68
N ASP A 40 -3.94 1.70 -21.39
CA ASP A 40 -3.77 3.15 -21.55
C ASP A 40 -4.00 3.88 -20.22
N GLU A 41 -4.98 3.44 -19.42
CA GLU A 41 -5.20 3.97 -18.06
C GLU A 41 -4.02 3.66 -17.13
N ASP A 42 -3.45 2.44 -17.19
CA ASP A 42 -2.28 2.06 -16.40
C ASP A 42 -1.04 2.91 -16.77
N VAL A 43 -0.77 3.09 -18.06
CA VAL A 43 0.34 3.92 -18.55
C VAL A 43 0.15 5.37 -18.10
N ALA A 44 -1.01 5.96 -18.36
CA ALA A 44 -1.27 7.36 -18.00
C ALA A 44 -1.15 7.60 -16.48
N LEU A 45 -1.65 6.67 -15.66
CA LEU A 45 -1.55 6.78 -14.21
C LEU A 45 -0.11 6.61 -13.69
N ARG A 46 0.68 5.74 -14.33
CA ARG A 46 2.10 5.54 -13.98
C ARG A 46 2.96 6.75 -14.34
N GLU A 47 2.77 7.31 -15.54
CA GLU A 47 3.47 8.52 -15.98
C GLU A 47 3.16 9.71 -15.08
N GLU A 48 1.89 9.90 -14.72
CA GLU A 48 1.49 10.95 -13.80
C GLU A 48 2.07 10.72 -12.38
N ALA A 49 2.12 9.48 -11.91
CA ALA A 49 2.74 9.14 -10.63
C ALA A 49 4.24 9.48 -10.63
N ALA A 50 4.96 9.17 -11.71
CA ALA A 50 6.38 9.49 -11.87
C ALA A 50 6.62 11.02 -11.85
N ALA A 51 5.85 11.78 -12.64
CA ALA A 51 5.96 13.24 -12.68
C ALA A 51 5.63 13.90 -11.32
N SER A 52 4.65 13.35 -10.59
CA SER A 52 4.28 13.88 -9.27
C SER A 52 5.38 13.66 -8.20
N ARG A 53 6.12 12.55 -8.26
CA ARG A 53 7.24 12.27 -7.34
C ARG A 53 8.36 13.28 -7.54
N GLU A 54 8.62 13.67 -8.79
CA GLU A 54 9.66 14.64 -9.13
C GLU A 54 9.31 16.05 -8.60
N SER A 55 8.05 16.48 -8.72
CA SER A 55 7.60 17.79 -8.18
C SER A 55 7.54 17.87 -6.65
N ARG A 56 7.36 16.74 -5.94
CA ARG A 56 7.34 16.65 -4.47
C ARG A 56 8.71 16.91 -3.83
N SER A 57 9.79 16.77 -4.58
CA SER A 57 11.16 17.16 -4.18
C SER A 57 11.27 18.66 -3.85
N THR A 58 10.39 19.49 -4.43
CA THR A 58 10.49 20.96 -4.42
C THR A 58 9.41 21.71 -3.63
N SER A 59 8.36 21.04 -3.11
CA SER A 59 7.22 21.74 -2.48
C SER A 59 7.22 21.66 -0.94
N LYS A 60 7.15 22.86 -0.34
CA LYS A 60 7.10 23.19 1.09
C LYS A 60 6.11 22.35 1.89
N ALA A 61 6.56 21.97 3.10
CA ALA A 61 5.84 21.79 4.37
C ALA A 61 4.42 21.19 4.33
N TYR A 62 4.28 20.02 4.98
CA TYR A 62 2.99 19.46 5.38
C TYR A 62 2.18 20.51 6.15
N ASN A 63 1.01 20.90 5.64
CA ASN A 63 0.17 21.94 6.24
C ASN A 63 -1.14 21.36 6.80
N GLY A 64 -1.14 20.08 7.20
CA GLY A 64 -2.30 19.38 7.76
C GLY A 64 -3.40 19.03 6.75
N VAL A 65 -3.22 19.36 5.47
CA VAL A 65 -4.09 18.94 4.37
C VAL A 65 -3.23 18.16 3.39
N LEU A 66 -3.55 16.88 3.19
CA LEU A 66 -3.01 16.09 2.09
C LEU A 66 -3.33 16.87 0.81
N GLY A 67 -2.32 17.49 0.19
CA GLY A 67 -2.51 18.23 -1.06
C GLY A 67 -3.10 17.31 -2.14
N PRO A 68 -3.48 17.85 -3.32
CA PRO A 68 -4.15 17.11 -4.40
C PRO A 68 -3.35 15.93 -5.00
N GLY A 69 -2.17 15.61 -4.44
CA GLY A 69 -1.30 14.50 -4.82
C GLY A 69 -1.75 13.16 -4.23
N ARG A 70 -2.91 12.69 -4.72
CA ARG A 70 -3.32 11.29 -4.96
C ARG A 70 -2.79 10.22 -3.98
N ASP A 71 -3.58 9.84 -2.98
CA ASP A 71 -3.25 8.70 -2.07
C ASP A 71 -3.64 7.30 -2.64
N PHE A 72 -3.76 7.08 -3.96
CA PHE A 72 -4.34 5.82 -4.47
C PHE A 72 -3.27 4.74 -4.60
N SER A 73 -3.67 3.50 -4.37
CA SER A 73 -2.78 2.34 -4.49
C SER A 73 -3.14 1.59 -5.76
N ILE A 74 -2.27 1.64 -6.76
CA ILE A 74 -2.36 0.76 -7.92
C ILE A 74 -1.75 -0.57 -7.49
N ILE A 75 -2.34 -1.71 -7.83
CA ILE A 75 -1.79 -3.06 -7.58
C ILE A 75 -1.86 -3.87 -8.87
N ARG A 76 -1.03 -4.90 -9.03
CA ARG A 76 -1.09 -5.76 -10.23
C ARG A 76 -1.83 -7.05 -9.94
N SER A 77 -2.88 -7.33 -10.69
CA SER A 77 -3.57 -8.62 -10.62
C SER A 77 -2.88 -9.65 -11.49
N ALA A 78 -2.18 -10.61 -10.88
CA ALA A 78 -1.62 -11.74 -11.62
C ALA A 78 -2.73 -12.58 -12.32
N ARG A 79 -3.88 -12.75 -11.65
CA ARG A 79 -5.02 -13.50 -12.18
C ARG A 79 -5.64 -12.89 -13.44
N LYS A 80 -5.75 -11.56 -13.50
CA LYS A 80 -6.37 -10.84 -14.63
C LYS A 80 -5.36 -10.31 -15.64
N GLY A 81 -4.08 -10.29 -15.29
CA GLY A 81 -3.02 -9.70 -16.12
C GLY A 81 -3.14 -8.18 -16.28
N CYS A 82 -3.90 -7.49 -15.42
CA CYS A 82 -4.09 -6.04 -15.46
C CYS A 82 -3.75 -5.38 -14.11
N SER A 83 -3.44 -4.08 -14.17
CA SER A 83 -3.36 -3.24 -12.97
C SER A 83 -4.76 -2.93 -12.45
N GLN A 84 -4.88 -2.74 -11.15
CA GLN A 84 -6.14 -2.41 -10.49
C GLN A 84 -5.92 -1.23 -9.55
N LEU A 85 -6.87 -0.31 -9.55
CA LEU A 85 -6.87 0.88 -8.69
C LEU A 85 -7.65 0.59 -7.40
N LEU A 86 -7.00 0.78 -6.25
CA LEU A 86 -7.61 0.73 -4.93
C LEU A 86 -8.09 2.11 -4.49
N LEU A 87 -9.33 2.14 -4.02
CA LEU A 87 -10.02 3.35 -3.57
C LEU A 87 -10.60 3.15 -2.16
N GLY A 88 -10.82 4.26 -1.45
CA GLY A 88 -11.37 4.24 -0.09
C GLY A 88 -10.36 3.75 0.96
N PRO A 89 -10.81 3.37 2.17
CA PRO A 89 -9.93 3.00 3.29
C PRO A 89 -8.89 1.92 2.96
N ALA A 90 -9.25 0.94 2.11
CA ALA A 90 -8.33 -0.13 1.69
C ALA A 90 -7.05 0.36 0.99
N ARG A 91 -7.03 1.58 0.45
CA ARG A 91 -5.84 2.16 -0.19
C ARG A 91 -4.68 2.38 0.78
N PHE A 92 -4.98 2.47 2.09
CA PHE A 92 -3.99 2.70 3.16
C PHE A 92 -3.45 1.42 3.79
N VAL A 93 -3.87 0.24 3.30
CA VAL A 93 -3.30 -1.05 3.74
C VAL A 93 -1.97 -1.24 3.06
N ASN A 94 -0.88 -1.24 3.82
CA ASN A 94 0.47 -1.29 3.29
C ASN A 94 0.86 -2.69 2.78
N HIS A 95 1.96 -2.70 2.02
CA HIS A 95 2.59 -3.93 1.56
C HIS A 95 3.45 -4.58 2.63
N ASP A 96 3.39 -5.91 2.72
CA ASP A 96 4.47 -6.69 3.33
C ASP A 96 4.72 -7.99 2.55
N CYS A 97 5.99 -8.37 2.37
CA CYS A 97 6.38 -9.60 1.66
C CYS A 97 5.99 -10.89 2.39
N ASN A 98 5.64 -10.80 3.67
CA ASN A 98 5.01 -11.83 4.50
C ASN A 98 3.77 -11.26 5.18
N ALA A 99 2.87 -10.69 4.36
CA ALA A 99 1.63 -10.07 4.79
C ALA A 99 0.74 -10.96 5.68
N ASN A 100 -0.01 -10.32 6.58
CA ASN A 100 -0.98 -11.01 7.44
C ASN A 100 -2.39 -11.10 6.82
N THR A 101 -2.64 -10.45 5.68
CA THR A 101 -3.89 -10.57 4.93
C THR A 101 -3.71 -10.77 3.43
N GLU A 102 -4.76 -11.27 2.77
CA GLU A 102 -4.90 -11.33 1.32
C GLU A 102 -6.13 -10.55 0.85
N PHE A 103 -6.15 -10.12 -0.42
CA PHE A 103 -7.32 -9.47 -1.01
C PHE A 103 -8.52 -10.39 -1.03
N TYR A 104 -9.65 -9.90 -0.49
CA TYR A 104 -10.92 -10.59 -0.49
C TYR A 104 -11.95 -9.80 -1.32
N ARG A 105 -12.48 -10.41 -2.38
CA ARG A 105 -13.48 -9.75 -3.25
C ARG A 105 -14.85 -9.78 -2.58
N LEU A 106 -15.39 -8.59 -2.28
CA LEU A 106 -16.77 -8.40 -1.87
C LEU A 106 -17.60 -8.07 -3.12
N GLY A 107 -17.99 -9.11 -3.87
CA GLY A 107 -18.71 -8.92 -5.13
C GLY A 107 -17.82 -8.44 -6.28
N GLN A 108 -18.37 -7.63 -7.18
CA GLN A 108 -17.71 -7.26 -8.44
C GLN A 108 -16.69 -6.12 -8.31
N THR A 109 -17.02 -5.08 -7.54
CA THR A 109 -16.27 -3.81 -7.48
C THR A 109 -15.73 -3.47 -6.10
N GLN A 110 -16.06 -4.24 -5.06
CA GLN A 110 -15.56 -4.00 -3.70
C GLN A 110 -14.53 -5.05 -3.29
N ILE A 111 -13.63 -4.63 -2.43
CA ILE A 111 -12.69 -5.50 -1.74
C ILE A 111 -12.75 -5.29 -0.23
N ALA A 112 -12.27 -6.30 0.48
CA ALA A 112 -11.85 -6.26 1.86
C ALA A 112 -10.58 -7.13 1.96
N PHE A 113 -10.20 -7.51 3.17
CA PHE A 113 -9.03 -8.34 3.41
C PHE A 113 -9.42 -9.57 4.22
N LYS A 114 -8.85 -10.71 3.87
CA LYS A 114 -9.00 -11.95 4.62
C LYS A 114 -7.71 -12.23 5.37
N ALA A 115 -7.81 -12.46 6.67
CA ALA A 115 -6.68 -12.77 7.52
C ALA A 115 -6.07 -14.12 7.14
N LEU A 116 -4.76 -14.16 6.91
CA LEU A 116 -3.99 -15.37 6.62
C LEU A 116 -3.51 -16.05 7.90
N ARG A 117 -3.31 -15.26 8.97
CA ARG A 117 -2.90 -15.70 10.30
C ARG A 117 -3.64 -14.88 11.37
N ALA A 118 -3.39 -15.19 12.64
CA ALA A 118 -3.92 -14.35 13.72
C ALA A 118 -3.34 -12.94 13.63
N ILE A 119 -4.17 -11.93 13.89
CA ILE A 119 -3.78 -10.51 13.91
C ILE A 119 -4.16 -9.95 15.29
N ALA A 120 -3.18 -9.41 16.01
CA ALA A 120 -3.38 -8.84 17.33
C ALA A 120 -4.00 -7.43 17.27
N VAL A 121 -4.55 -6.97 18.40
CA VAL A 121 -4.96 -5.57 18.52
C VAL A 121 -3.71 -4.69 18.39
N ASN A 122 -3.83 -3.58 17.64
CA ASN A 122 -2.76 -2.66 17.26
C ASN A 122 -1.71 -3.22 16.29
N GLU A 123 -1.86 -4.46 15.82
CA GLU A 123 -1.03 -4.96 14.72
C GLU A 123 -1.46 -4.29 13.40
N GLU A 124 -0.48 -3.90 12.58
CA GLU A 124 -0.73 -3.36 11.26
C GLU A 124 -1.34 -4.43 10.34
N VAL A 125 -2.40 -4.06 9.63
CA VAL A 125 -2.99 -4.88 8.58
C VAL A 125 -2.18 -4.64 7.31
N THR A 126 -1.55 -5.69 6.80
CA THR A 126 -0.71 -5.65 5.60
C THR A 126 -1.21 -6.65 4.56
N THR A 127 -0.94 -6.38 3.29
CA THR A 127 -1.30 -7.26 2.16
C THR A 127 -0.12 -7.44 1.20
N TYR A 128 -0.20 -8.41 0.31
CA TYR A 128 0.79 -8.60 -0.75
C TYR A 128 0.35 -7.91 -2.05
N TYR A 129 1.16 -7.00 -2.57
CA TYR A 129 0.83 -6.22 -3.78
C TYR A 129 1.20 -6.94 -5.08
N GLY A 130 2.14 -7.90 -5.02
CA GLY A 130 2.68 -8.64 -6.16
C GLY A 130 4.21 -8.73 -6.13
N ASP A 131 4.78 -9.59 -6.98
CA ASP A 131 6.23 -9.93 -6.99
C ASP A 131 7.15 -8.83 -7.51
N ASN A 132 6.61 -7.87 -8.24
CA ASN A 132 7.39 -6.83 -8.93
C ASN A 132 6.75 -5.45 -8.73
N TYR A 133 6.24 -5.19 -7.53
CA TYR A 133 5.61 -3.92 -7.22
C TYR A 133 6.64 -2.82 -6.98
N PHE A 134 7.64 -3.14 -6.17
CA PHE A 134 8.78 -2.26 -5.86
C PHE A 134 9.98 -2.70 -6.69
N GLU A 135 9.89 -2.52 -8.02
CA GLU A 135 10.84 -3.02 -9.01
C GLU A 135 10.92 -4.55 -9.13
N TRP A 136 11.78 -5.04 -10.02
CA TRP A 136 11.94 -6.46 -10.29
C TRP A 136 12.30 -7.24 -9.02
N GLY A 137 11.50 -8.25 -8.68
CA GLY A 137 11.67 -9.06 -7.48
C GLY A 137 11.46 -8.30 -6.17
N ASN A 138 10.74 -7.17 -6.20
CA ASN A 138 10.55 -6.27 -5.06
C ASN A 138 11.90 -5.78 -4.49
N ALA A 139 12.86 -5.49 -5.37
CA ALA A 139 14.22 -5.08 -5.04
C ALA A 139 14.36 -3.68 -4.42
N GLU A 140 13.27 -2.89 -4.35
CA GLU A 140 13.21 -1.60 -3.64
C GLU A 140 12.15 -1.62 -2.51
N CYS A 141 11.79 -2.80 -2.01
CA CYS A 141 10.72 -2.96 -1.03
C CYS A 141 11.18 -2.67 0.40
N MET A 142 10.56 -1.68 1.02
CA MET A 142 10.87 -1.23 2.39
C MET A 142 9.92 -1.79 3.46
N CYS A 143 9.35 -2.99 3.27
CA CYS A 143 8.50 -3.60 4.30
C CYS A 143 9.31 -4.20 5.46
N ALA A 144 8.67 -4.39 6.62
CA ALA A 144 9.32 -4.95 7.82
C ALA A 144 9.94 -6.34 7.55
N THR A 145 9.28 -7.17 6.75
CA THR A 145 9.83 -8.49 6.36
C THR A 145 11.10 -8.38 5.52
N CYS A 146 11.20 -7.38 4.64
CA CYS A 146 12.40 -7.15 3.84
C CYS A 146 13.54 -6.64 4.72
N GLU A 147 13.26 -5.70 5.62
CA GLU A 147 14.20 -5.19 6.62
C GLU A 147 14.78 -6.34 7.47
N GLU A 148 13.93 -7.21 8.02
CA GLU A 148 14.36 -8.37 8.83
C GLU A 148 15.25 -9.34 8.04
N ARG A 149 14.99 -9.50 6.73
CA ARG A 149 15.71 -10.43 5.85
C ARG A 149 16.94 -9.81 5.19
N GLY A 150 17.22 -8.52 5.40
CA GLY A 150 18.28 -7.80 4.69
C GLY A 150 18.07 -7.77 3.17
N LYS A 151 16.82 -7.64 2.74
CA LYS A 151 16.40 -7.59 1.33
C LYS A 151 15.64 -6.29 1.05
N GLY A 152 15.30 -6.13 -0.23
CA GLY A 152 14.57 -4.97 -0.74
C GLY A 152 15.46 -3.76 -0.95
#